data_AF-A0AAR2LYH8-F1
#
_entry.id   AF-A0AAR2LYH8-F1
#
_cell.length_a   1.000
_cell.length_b   1.000
_cell.length_c   1.000
_cell.angle_alpha   90.00
_cell.angle_beta   90.00
_cell.angle_gamma   90.00
#
_symmetry.space_group_name_H-M   'P 1'
#
loop_
_entity.id
_entity.type
_entity.pdbx_description
1 polymer ?
#
loop_
_entity_poly.entity_id
_entity_poly.type
_entity_poly.pdbx_seq_one_letter_code
_entity_poly.pdbx_strand_id
1 'polypeptide(L)'
;MACEGRNDDLIGEALLIGVVEDQVRNVTTEVDTSSLGLPKSQPIANAQDQMLVEQLALTIRVIGDRLDQDQEFNDMINRLGRVADKSSFWKLVERVFSNDEINWGRIIVLFYSIGKLSAKMVLAHLPAVFTDIVALSLDYFRKKLLQWICNMGGWINSISGVTRFSIEQFSASSLSSIPPSAGLMLVFITGALLGGIIMWRLNRCN
;
A
#
# COMPACT_ATOMS: atom_id res chain seq x y z
N MET A 1 18.40 -15.41 -16.52
CA MET A 1 17.91 -14.34 -15.63
C MET A 1 16.41 -14.02 -15.81
N ALA A 2 15.63 -14.80 -16.57
CA ALA A 2 14.19 -14.55 -16.75
C ALA A 2 13.28 -15.17 -15.66
N CYS A 3 13.85 -15.91 -14.70
CA CYS A 3 13.07 -16.65 -13.69
C CYS A 3 12.72 -15.80 -12.46
N GLU A 4 13.49 -14.77 -12.12
CA GLU A 4 13.25 -13.96 -10.91
C GLU A 4 11.99 -13.10 -11.05
N GLY A 5 11.80 -12.42 -12.19
CA GLY A 5 10.61 -11.59 -12.42
C GLY A 5 9.29 -12.36 -12.48
N ARG A 6 9.31 -13.67 -12.77
CA ARG A 6 8.11 -14.52 -12.76
C ARG A 6 7.62 -14.80 -11.34
N ASN A 7 8.52 -14.95 -10.38
CA ASN A 7 8.13 -15.22 -8.99
C ASN A 7 7.60 -13.95 -8.33
N ASP A 8 8.22 -12.80 -8.57
CA ASP A 8 7.76 -11.52 -8.01
C ASP A 8 6.36 -11.10 -8.50
N ASP A 9 6.02 -11.44 -9.76
CA ASP A 9 4.67 -11.27 -10.30
C ASP A 9 3.65 -12.10 -9.52
N LEU A 10 3.92 -13.40 -9.33
CA LEU A 10 3.06 -14.33 -8.60
C LEU A 10 2.87 -13.90 -7.13
N ILE A 11 3.95 -13.49 -6.46
CA ILE A 11 3.92 -13.00 -5.08
C ILE A 11 3.06 -11.74 -4.99
N GLY A 12 3.27 -10.77 -5.87
CA GLY A 12 2.52 -9.51 -5.82
C GLY A 12 1.05 -9.66 -6.18
N GLU A 13 0.73 -10.53 -7.15
CA GLU A 13 -0.65 -10.93 -7.48
C GLU A 13 -1.33 -11.60 -6.28
N ALA A 14 -0.68 -12.58 -5.66
CA ALA A 14 -1.21 -13.28 -4.50
C ALA A 14 -1.44 -12.33 -3.31
N LEU A 15 -0.52 -11.38 -3.08
CA LEU A 15 -0.66 -10.36 -2.04
C LEU A 15 -1.84 -9.44 -2.30
N LEU A 16 -1.96 -8.89 -3.51
CA LEU A 16 -3.03 -7.94 -3.83
C LEU A 16 -4.40 -8.62 -3.74
N ILE A 17 -4.54 -9.82 -4.32
CA ILE A 17 -5.78 -10.60 -4.25
C ILE A 17 -6.10 -10.95 -2.80
N GLY A 18 -5.13 -11.45 -2.02
CA GLY A 18 -5.32 -11.82 -0.63
C GLY A 18 -5.76 -10.65 0.26
N VAL A 19 -5.21 -9.45 0.05
CA VAL A 19 -5.63 -8.23 0.76
C VAL A 19 -7.06 -7.83 0.39
N VAL A 20 -7.43 -7.92 -0.88
CA VAL A 20 -8.81 -7.64 -1.31
C VAL A 20 -9.78 -8.65 -0.70
N GLU A 21 -9.44 -9.94 -0.70
CA GLU A 21 -10.25 -10.99 -0.09
C GLU A 21 -10.46 -10.76 1.41
N ASP A 22 -9.39 -10.43 2.14
CA ASP A 22 -9.43 -10.15 3.57
C ASP A 22 -10.41 -8.99 3.87
N GLN A 23 -10.26 -7.88 3.16
CA GLN A 23 -11.09 -6.69 3.38
C GLN A 23 -12.55 -6.89 2.97
N VAL A 24 -12.83 -7.63 1.89
CA VAL A 24 -14.19 -7.93 1.44
C VAL A 24 -14.90 -8.92 2.38
N ARG A 25 -14.18 -9.92 2.88
CA ARG A 25 -14.71 -10.90 3.83
C ARG A 25 -15.10 -10.25 5.16
N ASN A 26 -14.34 -9.23 5.59
CA ASN A 26 -14.65 -8.48 6.82
C ASN A 26 -15.98 -7.72 6.74
N VAL A 27 -16.48 -7.40 5.54
CA VAL A 27 -17.75 -6.68 5.35
C VAL A 27 -18.91 -7.56 4.89
N THR A 28 -18.64 -8.84 4.58
CA THR A 28 -19.64 -9.75 4.03
C THR A 28 -19.56 -11.10 4.75
N THR A 29 -20.54 -11.39 5.61
CA THR A 29 -20.55 -12.60 6.46
C THR A 29 -20.94 -13.88 5.71
N GLU A 30 -21.48 -13.80 4.49
CA GLU A 30 -22.08 -14.96 3.79
C GLU A 30 -21.72 -15.10 2.30
N VAL A 31 -20.91 -14.19 1.74
CA VAL A 31 -20.61 -14.20 0.29
C VAL A 31 -19.23 -14.78 0.03
N ASP A 32 -19.19 -15.88 -0.73
CA ASP A 32 -17.96 -16.39 -1.33
C ASP A 32 -17.40 -15.34 -2.31
N THR A 33 -16.17 -14.87 -2.09
CA THR A 33 -15.50 -13.86 -2.93
C THR A 33 -15.40 -14.30 -4.39
N SER A 34 -15.41 -15.60 -4.65
CA SER A 34 -15.49 -16.18 -6.00
C SER A 34 -16.77 -15.78 -6.73
N SER A 35 -17.87 -15.59 -6.00
CA SER A 35 -19.17 -15.16 -6.56
C SER A 35 -19.20 -13.68 -6.92
N LEU A 36 -18.25 -12.89 -6.40
CA LEU A 36 -18.09 -11.46 -6.71
C LEU A 36 -17.19 -11.22 -7.93
N GLY A 37 -16.72 -12.29 -8.60
CA GLY A 37 -15.86 -12.19 -9.77
C GLY A 37 -14.41 -11.83 -9.43
N LEU A 38 -13.98 -12.08 -8.19
CA LEU A 38 -12.57 -11.91 -7.83
C LEU A 38 -11.72 -13.01 -8.48
N PRO A 39 -10.61 -12.67 -9.17
CA PRO A 39 -9.71 -13.67 -9.72
C PRO A 39 -9.04 -14.46 -8.59
N LYS A 40 -8.85 -15.76 -8.79
CA LYS A 40 -8.03 -16.58 -7.90
C LYS A 40 -6.56 -16.39 -8.26
N SER A 41 -5.72 -16.14 -7.26
CA SER A 41 -4.28 -16.09 -7.46
C SER A 41 -3.74 -17.45 -7.88
N GLN A 42 -2.67 -17.45 -8.68
CA GLN A 42 -1.99 -18.68 -9.06
C GLN A 42 -1.27 -19.31 -7.85
N PRO A 43 -1.21 -20.65 -7.75
CA PRO A 43 -0.51 -21.32 -6.66
C PRO A 43 0.99 -20.97 -6.64
N ILE A 44 1.49 -20.62 -5.46
CA ILE A 44 2.92 -20.41 -5.24
C ILE A 44 3.56 -21.78 -5.02
N ALA A 45 4.45 -22.18 -5.94
CA ALA A 45 4.98 -23.53 -5.98
C ALA A 45 6.01 -23.82 -4.87
N ASN A 46 6.70 -22.80 -4.37
CA ASN A 46 7.77 -22.96 -3.39
C ASN A 46 7.33 -22.48 -1.99
N ALA A 47 7.86 -23.14 -0.95
CA ALA A 47 7.48 -22.83 0.43
C ALA A 47 8.04 -21.48 0.91
N GLN A 48 9.16 -21.02 0.36
CA GLN A 48 9.81 -19.76 0.79
C GLN A 48 9.00 -18.54 0.36
N ASP A 49 8.57 -18.48 -0.90
CA ASP A 49 7.72 -17.43 -1.44
C ASP A 49 6.34 -17.47 -0.78
N GLN A 50 5.81 -18.66 -0.46
CA GLN A 50 4.57 -18.79 0.31
C GLN A 50 4.71 -18.16 1.70
N MET A 51 5.78 -18.47 2.43
CA MET A 51 6.08 -17.83 3.72
C MET A 51 6.28 -16.32 3.58
N LEU A 52 6.92 -15.86 2.50
CA LEU A 52 7.12 -14.44 2.23
C LEU A 52 5.79 -13.72 2.00
N VAL A 53 4.87 -14.32 1.22
CA VAL A 53 3.51 -13.77 1.04
C VAL A 53 2.78 -13.68 2.37
N GLU A 54 2.86 -14.70 3.22
CA GLU A 54 2.22 -14.66 4.53
C GLU A 54 2.79 -13.55 5.43
N GLN A 55 4.11 -13.39 5.45
CA GLN A 55 4.76 -12.31 6.21
C GLN A 55 4.40 -10.92 5.69
N LEU A 56 4.35 -10.75 4.37
CA LEU A 56 3.97 -9.48 3.76
C LEU A 56 2.48 -9.18 3.99
N ALA A 57 1.60 -10.17 3.90
CA ALA A 57 0.18 -10.00 4.23
C ALA A 57 0.00 -9.57 5.70
N LEU A 58 0.74 -10.17 6.64
CA LEU A 58 0.75 -9.73 8.04
C LEU A 58 1.25 -8.30 8.20
N THR A 59 2.31 -7.94 7.48
CA THR A 59 2.87 -6.58 7.52
C THR A 59 1.86 -5.55 6.98
N ILE A 60 1.19 -5.87 5.87
CA ILE A 60 0.12 -5.05 5.29
C ILE A 60 -1.01 -4.87 6.31
N ARG A 61 -1.41 -5.95 7.01
CA ARG A 61 -2.45 -5.87 8.05
C ARG A 61 -2.04 -4.94 9.19
N VAL A 62 -0.84 -5.09 9.74
CA VAL A 62 -0.34 -4.23 10.83
C VAL A 62 -0.29 -2.75 10.44
N ILE A 63 0.15 -2.45 9.22
CA ILE A 63 0.13 -1.07 8.70
C ILE A 63 -1.30 -0.60 8.46
N GLY A 64 -2.14 -1.48 7.93
CA GLY A 64 -3.57 -1.26 7.70
C GLY A 64 -4.30 -0.87 8.98
N ASP A 65 -4.10 -1.60 10.07
CA ASP A 65 -4.71 -1.30 11.38
C ASP A 65 -4.32 0.10 11.90
N ARG A 66 -3.13 0.61 11.53
CA ARG A 66 -2.71 1.98 11.84
C ARG A 66 -3.34 3.00 10.91
N LEU A 67 -3.40 2.71 9.60
CA LEU A 67 -4.10 3.54 8.62
C LEU A 67 -5.59 3.67 8.96
N ASP A 68 -6.20 2.64 9.56
CA ASP A 68 -7.57 2.67 10.03
C ASP A 68 -7.82 3.67 11.16
N GLN A 69 -6.78 4.05 11.91
CA GLN A 69 -6.86 5.10 12.93
C GLN A 69 -6.74 6.51 12.34
N ASP A 70 -6.33 6.64 11.08
CA ASP A 70 -6.18 7.92 10.39
C ASP A 70 -7.52 8.35 9.76
N GLN A 71 -8.10 9.43 10.29
CA GLN A 71 -9.38 9.94 9.82
C GLN A 71 -9.30 10.50 8.39
N GLU A 72 -8.21 11.16 8.01
CA GLU A 72 -8.06 11.76 6.68
C GLU A 72 -7.93 10.69 5.60
N PHE A 73 -7.16 9.63 5.89
CA PHE A 73 -7.08 8.44 5.06
C PHE A 73 -8.47 7.81 4.86
N ASN A 74 -9.21 7.60 5.95
CA ASN A 74 -10.56 7.03 5.90
C ASN A 74 -11.54 7.90 5.11
N ASP A 75 -11.48 9.22 5.28
CA ASP A 75 -12.31 10.17 4.54
C ASP A 75 -11.98 10.17 3.05
N MET A 76 -10.70 10.03 2.69
CA MET A 76 -10.29 9.80 1.30
C MET A 76 -10.96 8.56 0.72
N ILE A 77 -10.81 7.41 1.38
CA ILE A 77 -11.37 6.14 0.90
C ILE A 77 -12.89 6.23 0.80
N ASN A 78 -13.56 6.84 1.78
CA ASN A 78 -15.00 7.06 1.75
C ASN A 78 -15.44 7.92 0.57
N ARG A 79 -14.72 9.00 0.25
CA ARG A 79 -15.02 9.84 -0.93
C ARG A 79 -14.88 9.06 -2.23
N LEU A 80 -13.80 8.28 -2.39
CA LEU A 80 -13.58 7.44 -3.57
C LEU A 80 -14.63 6.32 -3.70
N GLY A 81 -15.01 5.72 -2.56
CA GLY A 81 -16.05 4.70 -2.47
C GLY A 81 -17.46 5.23 -2.75
N ARG A 82 -17.74 6.53 -2.51
CA ARG A 82 -19.02 7.15 -2.89
C ARG A 82 -19.14 7.41 -4.39
N VAL A 83 -18.03 7.75 -5.04
CA VAL A 83 -18.00 7.94 -6.51
C VAL A 83 -18.13 6.59 -7.21
N ALA A 84 -17.41 5.58 -6.72
CA ALA A 84 -17.51 4.19 -7.16
C ALA A 84 -17.43 4.00 -8.68
N ASP A 85 -16.38 4.53 -9.31
CA ASP A 85 -16.10 4.33 -10.73
C ASP A 85 -14.63 3.97 -10.97
N LYS A 86 -14.26 3.71 -12.24
CA LYS A 86 -12.87 3.42 -12.65
C LYS A 86 -11.91 4.57 -12.33
N SER A 87 -12.40 5.81 -12.26
CA SER A 87 -11.56 6.98 -11.94
C SER A 87 -11.13 6.97 -10.47
N SER A 88 -11.90 6.34 -9.58
CA SER A 88 -11.54 6.20 -8.17
C SER A 88 -10.21 5.48 -7.98
N PHE A 89 -9.88 4.50 -8.82
CA PHE A 89 -8.57 3.84 -8.79
C PHE A 89 -7.44 4.81 -9.13
N TRP A 90 -7.54 5.55 -10.22
CA TRP A 90 -6.48 6.46 -10.65
C TRP A 90 -6.26 7.61 -9.66
N LYS A 91 -7.34 8.14 -9.07
CA LYS A 91 -7.26 9.13 -7.98
C LYS A 91 -6.59 8.55 -6.74
N LEU A 92 -6.80 7.27 -6.44
CA LEU A 92 -6.10 6.60 -5.34
C LEU A 92 -4.60 6.50 -5.64
N VAL A 93 -4.23 6.06 -6.85
CA VAL A 93 -2.83 5.97 -7.29
C VAL A 93 -2.14 7.34 -7.22
N GLU A 94 -2.77 8.38 -7.76
CA GLU A 94 -2.25 9.74 -7.73
C GLU A 94 -2.00 10.24 -6.30
N ARG A 95 -2.89 9.92 -5.35
CA ARG A 95 -2.71 10.30 -3.96
C ARG A 95 -1.58 9.54 -3.28
N VAL A 96 -1.44 8.25 -3.55
CA VAL A 96 -0.38 7.42 -2.95
C VAL A 96 1.00 7.76 -3.54
N PHE A 97 1.05 8.11 -4.83
CA PHE A 97 2.29 8.39 -5.58
C PHE A 97 2.37 9.84 -6.07
N SER A 98 1.92 10.81 -5.28
CA SER A 98 1.77 12.23 -5.69
C SER A 98 3.05 12.92 -6.17
N ASN A 99 4.22 12.37 -5.83
CA ASN A 99 5.53 12.86 -6.27
C ASN A 99 6.23 11.91 -7.27
N ASP A 100 5.49 10.99 -7.90
CA ASP A 100 5.99 9.91 -8.77
C ASP A 100 7.01 8.95 -8.11
N GLU A 101 7.20 9.09 -6.79
CA GLU A 101 8.18 8.32 -6.02
C GLU A 101 7.55 6.99 -5.58
N ILE A 102 8.11 5.90 -6.09
CA ILE A 102 7.77 4.53 -5.69
C ILE A 102 8.72 4.12 -4.57
N ASN A 103 8.15 3.67 -3.46
CA ASN A 103 8.87 2.98 -2.39
C ASN A 103 7.98 1.86 -1.82
N TRP A 104 8.60 0.95 -1.07
CA TRP A 104 7.93 -0.22 -0.52
C TRP A 104 6.71 0.15 0.33
N GLY A 105 6.84 1.18 1.17
CA GLY A 105 5.74 1.67 2.00
C GLY A 105 4.52 2.10 1.21
N ARG A 106 4.71 2.91 0.15
CA ARG A 106 3.63 3.36 -0.72
C ARG A 106 2.97 2.20 -1.48
N ILE A 107 3.73 1.18 -1.88
CA ILE A 107 3.16 -0.03 -2.50
C ILE A 107 2.23 -0.74 -1.49
N ILE A 108 2.67 -0.89 -0.24
CA ILE A 108 1.86 -1.51 0.82
C ILE A 108 0.58 -0.69 1.11
N VAL A 109 0.71 0.63 1.23
CA VAL A 109 -0.43 1.55 1.41
C VAL A 109 -1.42 1.43 0.25
N LEU A 110 -0.92 1.36 -1.00
CA LEU A 110 -1.77 1.18 -2.17
C LEU A 110 -2.54 -0.14 -2.09
N PHE A 111 -1.87 -1.26 -1.82
CA PHE A 111 -2.50 -2.59 -1.77
C PHE A 111 -3.60 -2.63 -0.70
N TYR A 112 -3.31 -2.13 0.50
CA TYR A 112 -4.31 -2.01 1.56
C TYR A 112 -5.50 -1.12 1.17
N SER A 113 -5.21 0.04 0.58
CA SER A 113 -6.23 0.99 0.13
C SER A 113 -7.16 0.39 -0.94
N ILE A 114 -6.62 -0.41 -1.86
CA ILE A 114 -7.40 -1.13 -2.87
C ILE A 114 -8.34 -2.13 -2.20
N GLY A 115 -7.87 -2.87 -1.19
CA GLY A 115 -8.72 -3.77 -0.40
C GLY A 115 -9.88 -3.03 0.27
N LYS A 116 -9.61 -1.93 0.97
CA LYS A 116 -10.65 -1.11 1.59
C LYS A 116 -11.63 -0.51 0.58
N LEU A 117 -11.11 0.02 -0.53
CA LEU A 117 -11.93 0.60 -1.59
C LEU A 117 -12.85 -0.48 -2.20
N SER A 118 -12.32 -1.68 -2.40
CA SER A 118 -13.07 -2.84 -2.90
C SER A 118 -14.19 -3.24 -1.94
N ALA A 119 -13.93 -3.29 -0.64
CA ALA A 119 -14.95 -3.54 0.39
C ALA A 119 -16.09 -2.50 0.34
N LYS A 120 -15.78 -1.22 0.06
CA LYS A 120 -16.80 -0.18 -0.13
C LYS A 120 -17.67 -0.43 -1.36
N MET A 121 -17.10 -0.93 -2.47
CA MET A 121 -17.87 -1.26 -3.68
C MET A 121 -18.80 -2.45 -3.46
N VAL A 122 -18.34 -3.45 -2.71
CA VAL A 122 -19.17 -4.61 -2.34
C VAL A 122 -20.33 -4.18 -1.45
N LEU A 123 -20.08 -3.36 -0.43
CA LEU A 123 -21.12 -2.79 0.44
C LEU A 123 -22.12 -1.90 -0.33
N ALA A 124 -21.67 -1.23 -1.40
CA ALA A 124 -22.52 -0.44 -2.28
C ALA A 124 -23.30 -1.28 -3.31
N HIS A 125 -23.14 -2.62 -3.31
CA HIS A 125 -23.71 -3.54 -4.29
C HIS A 125 -23.30 -3.22 -5.74
N LEU A 126 -22.03 -2.87 -5.95
CA LEU A 126 -21.45 -2.54 -7.25
C LEU A 126 -20.41 -3.58 -7.73
N PRO A 127 -20.84 -4.82 -8.04
CA PRO A 127 -19.91 -5.91 -8.38
C PRO A 127 -19.11 -5.66 -9.66
N ALA A 128 -19.71 -5.01 -10.67
CA ALA A 128 -19.00 -4.68 -11.91
C ALA A 128 -17.84 -3.70 -11.67
N VAL A 129 -18.08 -2.66 -10.86
CA VAL A 129 -17.05 -1.69 -10.49
C VAL A 129 -15.96 -2.35 -9.65
N PHE A 130 -16.34 -3.21 -8.70
CA PHE A 130 -15.41 -4.00 -7.92
C PHE A 130 -14.45 -4.79 -8.81
N THR A 131 -14.98 -5.57 -9.77
CA THR A 131 -14.15 -6.36 -10.70
C THR A 131 -13.23 -5.46 -11.55
N ASP A 132 -13.74 -4.32 -12.02
CA ASP A 132 -12.95 -3.35 -12.77
C ASP A 132 -11.80 -2.76 -11.95
N ILE A 133 -12.02 -2.41 -10.68
CA ILE A 133 -10.99 -1.87 -9.78
C ILE A 133 -9.91 -2.92 -9.52
N VAL A 134 -10.27 -4.18 -9.26
CA VAL A 134 -9.30 -5.25 -9.04
C VAL A 134 -8.48 -5.51 -10.31
N ALA A 135 -9.13 -5.55 -11.47
CA ALA A 135 -8.45 -5.73 -12.75
C ALA A 135 -7.47 -4.57 -13.04
N LEU A 136 -7.89 -3.32 -12.86
CA LEU A 136 -7.03 -2.14 -13.02
C LEU A 136 -5.83 -2.17 -12.06
N SER A 137 -6.07 -2.63 -10.83
CA SER A 137 -5.02 -2.73 -9.81
C SER A 137 -3.95 -3.76 -10.17
N LEU A 138 -4.36 -4.95 -10.61
CA LEU A 138 -3.46 -5.99 -11.10
C LEU A 138 -2.68 -5.53 -12.34
N ASP A 139 -3.37 -4.84 -13.26
CA ASP A 139 -2.74 -4.29 -14.46
C ASP A 139 -1.68 -3.22 -14.11
N TYR A 140 -2.00 -2.30 -13.21
CA TYR A 140 -1.06 -1.28 -12.75
C TYR A 140 0.14 -1.90 -12.04
N PHE A 141 -0.09 -2.90 -11.17
CA PHE A 141 0.97 -3.66 -10.53
C PHE A 141 1.94 -4.24 -11.57
N ARG A 142 1.44 -5.02 -12.54
CA ARG A 142 2.29 -5.68 -13.55
C ARG A 142 2.99 -4.69 -14.48
N LYS A 143 2.30 -3.63 -14.90
CA LYS A 143 2.83 -2.67 -15.90
C LYS A 143 3.78 -1.63 -15.30
N LYS A 144 3.62 -1.27 -14.02
CA LYS A 144 4.36 -0.16 -13.39
C LYS A 144 5.19 -0.59 -12.19
N LEU A 145 4.61 -1.32 -11.25
CA LEU A 145 5.26 -1.61 -9.97
C LEU A 145 6.23 -2.79 -10.06
N LEU A 146 5.89 -3.82 -10.85
CA LEU A 146 6.68 -5.05 -10.93
C LEU A 146 8.12 -4.79 -11.39
N GLN A 147 8.33 -3.93 -12.40
CA GLN A 147 9.67 -3.59 -12.85
C GLN A 147 10.49 -2.91 -11.73
N TRP A 148 9.87 -2.00 -10.98
CA TRP A 148 10.53 -1.34 -9.85
C TRP A 148 10.86 -2.35 -8.74
N ILE A 149 9.94 -3.25 -8.42
CA ILE A 149 10.11 -4.32 -7.42
C ILE A 149 11.32 -5.19 -7.78
N CYS A 150 11.39 -5.68 -9.01
CA CYS A 150 12.52 -6.48 -9.47
C CYS A 150 13.84 -5.70 -9.43
N ASN A 151 13.82 -4.41 -9.81
CA ASN A 151 15.01 -3.56 -9.73
C ASN A 151 15.51 -3.32 -8.29
N MET A 152 14.62 -3.44 -7.29
CA MET A 152 14.97 -3.36 -5.87
C MET A 152 15.31 -4.73 -5.26
N GLY A 153 15.47 -5.76 -6.10
CA GLY A 153 15.84 -7.12 -5.72
C GLY A 153 14.66 -7.98 -5.25
N GLY A 154 13.44 -7.66 -5.69
CA GLY A 154 12.25 -8.46 -5.48
C GLY A 154 11.60 -8.25 -4.11
N TRP A 155 10.48 -8.93 -3.90
CA TRP A 155 9.67 -8.80 -2.67
C TRP A 155 10.41 -9.18 -1.40
N ILE A 156 11.44 -10.05 -1.48
CA ILE A 156 12.24 -10.46 -0.32
C ILE A 156 12.94 -9.26 0.35
N ASN A 157 13.33 -8.25 -0.43
CA ASN A 157 13.98 -7.04 0.09
C ASN A 157 12.99 -6.02 0.67
N SER A 158 11.69 -6.21 0.44
CA SER A 158 10.66 -5.26 0.88
C SER A 158 10.54 -5.17 2.39
N ILE A 159 10.77 -6.26 3.14
CA ILE A 159 10.60 -6.31 4.61
C ILE A 159 11.41 -5.20 5.29
N SER A 160 12.66 -5.01 4.88
CA SER A 160 13.55 -3.96 5.42
C SER A 160 13.03 -2.55 5.08
N GLY A 161 12.57 -2.35 3.85
CA GLY A 161 12.04 -1.08 3.36
C GLY A 161 10.71 -0.69 4.01
N VAL A 162 9.83 -1.66 4.21
CA VAL A 162 8.53 -1.46 4.87
C VAL A 162 8.71 -1.17 6.36
N THR A 163 9.67 -1.82 7.02
CA THR A 163 10.01 -1.52 8.42
C THR A 163 10.51 -0.09 8.56
N ARG A 164 11.40 0.36 7.66
CA ARG A 164 11.91 1.73 7.64
C ARG A 164 10.79 2.74 7.38
N PHE A 165 9.92 2.48 6.42
CA PHE A 165 8.75 3.32 6.15
C PHE A 165 7.81 3.42 7.35
N SER A 166 7.51 2.29 8.01
CA SER A 166 6.67 2.26 9.21
C SER A 166 7.28 3.08 10.35
N ILE A 167 8.60 3.10 10.49
CA ILE A 167 9.28 3.94 11.48
C ILE A 167 9.22 5.41 11.06
N GLU A 168 9.56 5.76 9.83
CA GLU A 168 9.65 7.17 9.39
C GLU A 168 8.27 7.84 9.32
N GLN A 169 7.24 7.16 8.82
CA GLN A 169 5.89 7.71 8.68
C GLN A 169 5.15 7.84 10.01
N PHE A 170 5.37 6.92 10.95
CA PHE A 170 4.65 6.91 12.23
C PHE A 170 5.48 7.42 13.44
N SER A 171 6.82 7.52 13.35
CA SER A 171 7.64 8.12 14.43
C SER A 171 7.72 9.64 14.34
N ALA A 172 7.54 10.23 13.15
CA ALA A 172 7.40 11.67 13.00
C ALA A 172 6.19 12.24 13.78
N SER A 173 5.22 11.37 14.13
CA SER A 173 4.06 11.69 14.96
C SER A 173 4.36 11.78 16.47
N SER A 174 5.55 11.38 16.92
CA SER A 174 5.89 11.31 18.36
C SER A 174 6.90 12.35 18.85
N LEU A 175 7.41 13.24 17.99
CA LEU A 175 8.31 14.31 18.41
C LEU A 175 7.86 15.67 17.85
N SER A 176 7.43 16.50 18.79
CA SER A 176 7.11 17.93 18.71
C SER A 176 5.68 18.32 18.27
N SER A 177 5.01 18.93 19.26
CA SER A 177 3.74 19.65 19.25
C SER A 177 3.59 20.70 18.14
N ILE A 178 2.55 20.56 17.30
CA ILE A 178 2.07 21.60 16.35
C ILE A 178 0.51 21.57 16.34
N PRO A 179 -0.19 22.74 16.31
CA PRO A 179 -1.64 22.85 16.58
C PRO A 179 -2.55 22.39 15.41
N PRO A 180 -3.86 22.14 15.67
CA PRO A 180 -4.76 21.48 14.73
C PRO A 180 -5.41 22.51 13.80
N SER A 181 -4.84 22.73 12.61
CA SER A 181 -5.58 23.41 11.52
C SER A 181 -5.01 23.20 10.11
N ALA A 182 -4.11 22.24 9.90
CA ALA A 182 -3.70 21.81 8.56
C ALA A 182 -3.86 20.30 8.48
N GLY A 183 -4.81 19.83 7.66
CA GLY A 183 -4.96 18.42 7.31
C GLY A 183 -3.62 17.89 6.78
N LEU A 184 -3.26 16.69 7.23
CA LEU A 184 -1.99 16.03 6.99
C LEU A 184 -1.96 15.38 5.60
N MET A 185 -2.07 16.21 4.57
CA MET A 185 -1.41 15.96 3.30
C MET A 185 -0.03 16.65 3.33
N LEU A 186 0.88 16.14 4.15
CA LEU A 186 2.29 16.56 4.10
C LEU A 186 3.13 15.51 3.37
N VAL A 187 3.13 15.71 2.05
CA VAL A 187 4.31 15.77 1.17
C VAL A 187 5.63 15.46 1.88
N PHE A 188 6.33 14.44 1.38
CA PHE A 188 7.75 14.21 1.61
C PHE A 188 8.53 15.46 1.21
N ILE A 189 8.88 16.31 2.19
CA ILE A 189 9.93 17.31 2.01
C ILE A 189 11.24 16.61 2.30
N THR A 190 12.01 16.34 1.25
CA THR A 190 13.44 16.07 1.37
C THR A 190 14.11 17.24 2.07
N GLY A 191 14.72 16.97 3.22
CA GLY A 191 15.56 17.91 3.95
C GLY A 191 16.83 17.22 4.43
N ALA A 192 17.74 16.91 3.49
CA ALA A 192 19.15 16.83 3.84
C ALA A 192 19.55 18.15 4.49
N LEU A 193 19.79 18.16 5.81
CA LEU A 193 20.63 19.12 6.55
C LEU A 193 20.60 18.82 8.07
N LEU A 194 21.07 17.64 8.48
CA LEU A 194 21.47 17.40 9.88
C LEU A 194 22.90 16.87 10.02
N GLY A 195 23.76 17.16 9.03
CA GLY A 195 25.22 17.03 9.16
C GLY A 195 25.93 18.36 9.48
N GLY A 196 25.30 19.51 9.22
CA GLY A 196 25.95 20.83 9.31
C GLY A 196 25.82 21.56 10.65
N ILE A 197 24.81 21.24 11.47
CA ILE A 197 24.53 22.00 12.71
C ILE A 197 25.38 21.51 13.89
N ILE A 198 25.82 20.26 13.89
CA ILE A 198 26.71 19.72 14.93
C ILE A 198 28.13 20.29 14.79
N MET A 199 28.61 20.54 13.56
CA MET A 199 29.94 21.12 13.35
C MET A 199 30.01 22.62 13.66
N TRP A 200 28.92 23.38 13.43
CA TRP A 200 28.93 24.83 13.65
C TRP A 200 28.97 25.24 15.13
N ARG A 201 28.43 24.40 16.03
CA ARG A 201 28.53 24.66 17.48
C ARG A 201 29.84 24.22 18.12
N LEU A 202 30.66 23.41 17.44
CA LEU A 202 31.96 22.97 17.95
C LEU A 202 33.13 23.87 17.52
N ASN A 203 33.00 24.67 16.45
CA ASN A 203 34.02 25.63 16.02
C ASN A 203 33.88 27.04 16.62
N ARG A 204 33.04 27.21 17.67
CA ARG A 204 32.97 28.44 18.49
C ARG A 204 33.45 28.25 19.93
N CYS A 205 33.98 27.08 20.25
CA CYS A 205 34.69 26.83 21.49
C CYS A 205 36.13 26.38 21.17
N ASN A 206 36.87 27.25 20.49
CA ASN A 206 38.32 27.36 20.61
C ASN A 206 38.75 28.78 20.23
#